data_AF-A0AAT9UUI7-F1
#
_entry.id   AF-A0AAT9UUI7-F1
#
_cell.length_a   1.000
_cell.length_b   1.000
_cell.length_c   1.000
_cell.angle_alpha   90.00
_cell.angle_beta   90.00
_cell.angle_gamma   90.00
#
_symmetry.space_group_name_H-M   'P 1'
#
loop_
_entity.id
_entity.type
_entity.pdbx_description
1 polymer ?
#
loop_
_entity_poly.entity_id
_entity_poly.type
_entity_poly.pdbx_seq_one_letter_code
_entity_poly.pdbx_strand_id
1 'polypeptide(L)' 'MTTTSMHFTCPRCHGSQYRTSPFDMTESNPYGAKCIFCKSAMMARTVVYTPDVHADKRLVGAR' A
#
# COMPACT_ATOMS: atom_id res chain seq x y z
N MET A 1 -4.77 -14.99 11.77
CA MET A 1 -4.12 -13.66 11.89
C MET A 1 -4.24 -12.96 10.55
N THR A 2 -5.11 -11.95 10.42
CA THR A 2 -5.26 -11.15 9.19
C THR A 2 -4.11 -10.14 9.10
N THR A 3 -3.36 -10.12 8.00
CA THR A 3 -2.32 -9.10 7.78
C THR A 3 -2.91 -7.98 6.91
N THR A 4 -2.66 -6.74 7.28
CA THR A 4 -3.12 -5.56 6.54
C THR A 4 -1.90 -4.83 6.00
N SER A 5 -1.79 -4.68 4.67
CA SER A 5 -0.74 -3.86 4.05
C SER A 5 -1.32 -2.59 3.43
N MET A 6 -0.61 -1.49 3.57
CA MET A 6 -0.95 -0.22 2.92
C MET A 6 0.00 0.03 1.75
N HIS A 7 -0.57 0.34 0.60
CA HIS A 7 0.16 0.68 -0.61
C HIS A 7 -0.19 2.10 -1.05
N PHE A 8 0.82 2.89 -1.42
CA PHE A 8 0.62 4.24 -1.93
C PHE A 8 0.98 4.32 -3.40
N THR A 9 0.16 5.00 -4.20
CA THR A 9 0.42 5.21 -5.63
C THR A 9 0.13 6.65 -6.01
N CYS A 10 1.01 7.24 -6.81
CA CYS A 10 0.85 8.59 -7.29
C CYS A 10 -0.12 8.62 -8.47
N PRO A 11 -1.21 9.41 -8.41
CA PRO A 11 -2.18 9.49 -9.51
C PRO A 11 -1.65 10.22 -10.75
N ARG A 12 -0.60 11.04 -10.60
CA ARG A 12 -0.04 11.86 -11.69
C ARG A 12 0.97 11.10 -12.53
N CYS A 13 1.86 10.35 -11.88
CA CYS A 13 3.00 9.71 -12.54
C CYS A 13 3.07 8.19 -12.30
N HIS A 14 2.05 7.61 -11.65
CA HIS A 14 1.96 6.18 -11.33
C HIS A 14 3.11 5.63 -10.46
N GLY A 15 3.95 6.51 -9.91
CA GLY A 15 5.06 6.13 -9.05
C GLY A 15 4.60 5.68 -7.66
N SER A 16 5.33 4.74 -7.08
CA SER A 16 5.10 4.21 -5.73
C SER A 16 6.09 4.73 -4.69
N GLN A 17 7.11 5.51 -5.08
CA GLN A 17 8.07 6.10 -4.14
C GLN A 17 7.58 7.43 -3.57
N TYR A 18 7.70 7.58 -2.26
CA TYR A 18 7.19 8.73 -1.53
C TYR A 18 7.95 9.04 -0.26
N ARG A 19 7.70 10.26 0.22
CA ARG A 19 8.03 10.68 1.58
C ARG A 19 6.74 11.00 2.33
N THR A 20 6.81 10.97 3.65
CA THR A 20 5.74 11.40 4.55
C THR A 20 6.19 12.63 5.33
N SER A 21 5.30 13.59 5.52
CA SER A 21 5.56 14.78 6.32
C SER A 21 4.29 15.21 7.05
N PRO A 22 4.36 15.59 8.35
CA PRO A 22 3.21 16.15 9.07
C PRO A 22 2.67 17.42 8.42
N PHE A 23 3.53 18.22 7.79
CA PHE A 23 3.14 19.45 7.10
C PHE A 23 2.37 19.19 5.79
N ASP A 24 2.47 17.98 5.24
CA ASP A 24 1.78 17.58 4.02
C ASP A 24 0.44 16.87 4.31
N MET A 25 0.04 16.75 5.58
CA MET A 25 -1.24 16.15 5.99
C MET A 25 -2.40 17.11 5.71
N THR A 26 -3.40 16.61 4.99
CA THR A 26 -4.66 17.32 4.72
C THR A 26 -5.83 16.33 4.78
N GLU A 27 -7.07 16.80 4.72
CA GLU A 27 -8.25 15.93 4.65
C GLU A 27 -8.17 14.96 3.44
N SER A 28 -7.65 15.45 2.32
CA SER A 28 -7.43 14.66 1.10
C SER A 28 -6.13 13.84 1.09
N ASN A 29 -5.26 14.01 2.08
CA ASN A 29 -3.97 13.32 2.21
C ASN A 29 -3.67 13.05 3.69
N PRO A 30 -4.44 12.19 4.38
CA PRO A 30 -4.35 12.02 5.82
C PRO A 30 -3.00 11.43 6.27
N TYR A 31 -2.30 10.74 5.38
CA TYR A 31 -1.00 10.13 5.65
C TYR A 31 0.19 11.07 5.38
N GLY A 32 -0.06 12.28 4.88
CA GLY A 32 0.99 13.22 4.50
C GLY A 32 1.92 12.67 3.41
N ALA A 33 1.45 11.71 2.60
CA ALA A 33 2.25 10.98 1.64
C ALA A 33 2.33 11.75 0.30
N LYS A 34 3.55 12.11 -0.09
CA LYS A 34 3.84 12.86 -1.32
C LYS A 34 4.82 12.10 -2.19
N CYS A 35 4.50 11.98 -3.48
CA CYS A 35 5.42 11.39 -4.45
C CYS A 35 6.76 12.15 -4.45
N ILE A 36 7.88 11.44 -4.40
CA ILE A 36 9.22 12.06 -4.39
C ILE A 36 9.49 12.80 -5.71
N PHE A 37 8.99 12.28 -6.83
CA PHE A 37 9.25 12.83 -8.16
C PHE A 37 8.40 14.07 -8.46
N CYS A 38 7.07 13.93 -8.46
CA CYS A 38 6.18 15.00 -8.93
C CYS A 38 5.48 15.78 -7.79
N LYS A 39 5.78 15.45 -6.53
CA LYS A 39 5.25 16.10 -5.31
C LYS A 39 3.71 16.11 -5.20
N SER A 40 3.02 15.25 -5.95
CA SER A 40 1.57 15.07 -5.82
C SER A 40 1.25 14.25 -4.57
N ALA A 41 0.08 14.51 -3.96
CA ALA A 41 -0.45 13.66 -2.91
C ALA A 41 -0.68 12.24 -3.46
N MET A 42 -0.39 11.23 -2.67
CA MET A 42 -0.58 9.85 -3.07
C MET A 42 -1.95 9.31 -2.67
N MET A 43 -2.44 8.35 -3.45
CA MET A 43 -3.61 7.57 -3.11
C MET A 43 -3.20 6.36 -2.27
N ALA A 44 -3.75 6.24 -1.07
CA ALA A 44 -3.57 5.09 -0.20
C ALA A 44 -4.56 3.98 -0.56
N ARG A 45 -4.09 2.74 -0.63
CA ARG A 45 -4.90 1.54 -0.80
C ARG A 45 -4.53 0.53 0.29
N THR A 46 -5.50 0.18 1.11
CA THR A 46 -5.36 -0.89 2.10
C THR A 46 -5.72 -2.23 1.46
N VAL A 47 -4.82 -3.20 1.56
CA VAL A 47 -5.05 -4.60 1.16
C VAL A 47 -5.13 -5.43 2.43
N VAL A 48 -6.24 -6.14 2.60
CA VAL A 48 -6.47 -7.04 3.73
C VAL A 48 -6.24 -8.46 3.23
N TYR A 49 -5.20 -9.12 3.75
CA TYR A 49 -4.98 -10.54 3.52
C TYR A 49 -5.72 -11.31 4.60
N THR A 50 -6.80 -11.98 4.21
CA THR A 50 -7.41 -13.02 5.02
C THR A 50 -6.59 -14.29 4.81
N PRO A 51 -5.99 -14.90 5.85
CA PRO A 51 -5.49 -16.25 5.69
C PRO A 51 -6.70 -17.15 5.45
N ASP A 52 -6.83 -17.65 4.23
CA ASP A 52 -7.74 -18.74 3.89
C ASP A 52 -7.49 -19.88 4.90
N VAL A 53 -8.49 -20.20 5.70
CA VAL A 53 -8.46 -21.29 6.70
C VAL A 53 -8.49 -22.69 6.04
N HIS A 54 -7.86 -22.84 4.87
CA HIS A 54 -7.75 -24.10 4.14
C HIS A 54 -6.41 -24.27 3.41
N ALA A 55 -5.31 -24.00 4.10
CA ALA A 55 -3.97 -24.38 3.65
C ALA A 55 -3.30 -25.37 4.62
N ASP A 56 -3.98 -26.47 4.93
CA ASP A 56 -3.29 -27.74 5.17
C ASP A 56 -3.76 -28.75 4.12
N LYS A 57 -2.87 -29.02 3.16
CA LYS A 57 -2.50 -30.36 2.70
C LYS A 57 -1.48 -30.24 1.57
N ARG A 58 -0.20 -30.29 1.95
CA ARG A 58 0.74 -31.29 1.40
C ARG A 58 0.58 -31.56 -0.12
N LEU A 59 0.95 -30.63 -1.01
CA LEU A 59 1.05 -30.84 -2.47
C LEU A 59 1.66 -29.63 -3.23
N VAL A 60 2.85 -29.15 -2.86
CA VAL A 60 3.74 -28.56 -3.89
C VAL A 60 4.57 -29.73 -4.39
N GLY A 61 4.03 -30.37 -5.43
CA GLY A 61 4.63 -31.50 -6.09
C GLY A 61 5.99 -31.16 -6.67
N ALA A 62 6.83 -32.19 -6.69
CA ALA A 62 8.02 -32.25 -7.51
C ALA A 62 7.73 -31.78 -8.95
N ARG A 63 8.58 -30.89 -9.45
CA ARG A 63 9.21 -30.94 -10.76
C ARG A 63 10.34 -29.91 -10.81
#